data_AF-A0A847EZ78-F1
#
_entry.id   AF-A0A847EZ78-F1
#
_cell.length_a   1.000
_cell.length_b   1.000
_cell.length_c   1.000
_cell.angle_alpha   90.00
_cell.angle_beta   90.00
_cell.angle_gamma   90.00
#
_symmetry.space_group_name_H-M   'P 1'
#
loop_
_entity.id
_entity.type
_entity.pdbx_description
1 polymer ?
#
loop_
_entity_poly.entity_id
_entity_poly.type
_entity_poly.pdbx_seq_one_letter_code
_entity_poly.pdbx_strand_id
1 'polypeptide(L)' 'MNKLAIGVDIGGTNTAMGVVDSLGNVVLKSTLPTPVHGDVHAFVSDMAVAIQDMVDAVTKLNEQSVVQGIGIGA' A
#
# COMPACT_ATOMS: atom_id res chain seq x y z
N MET A 1 -6.60 13.90 14.10
CA MET A 1 -6.44 13.41 12.71
C MET A 1 -5.00 13.03 12.47
N ASN A 2 -4.72 11.74 12.28
CA ASN A 2 -3.39 11.26 11.90
C ASN A 2 -3.32 11.18 10.37
N LYS A 3 -2.41 11.93 9.74
CA LYS A 3 -2.28 11.96 8.29
C LYS A 3 -1.34 10.85 7.87
N LEU A 4 -1.86 9.92 7.08
CA LEU A 4 -1.11 8.79 6.54
C LEU A 4 -1.02 8.90 5.02
N ALA A 5 -0.01 8.27 4.45
CA ALA A 5 0.10 8.04 3.02
C ALA A 5 0.46 6.57 2.76
N ILE A 6 0.14 6.07 1.57
CA ILE A 6 0.57 4.75 1.14
C ILE A 6 1.67 4.92 0.09
N GLY A 7 2.82 4.30 0.31
CA GLY A 7 3.87 4.15 -0.70
C GLY A 7 3.74 2.77 -1.35
N VAL A 8 3.86 2.74 -2.68
CA VAL A 8 3.94 1.53 -3.49
C VAL A 8 5.23 1.60 -4.30
N ASP A 9 6.07 0.59 -4.19
CA ASP A 9 7.34 0.44 -4.91
C ASP A 9 7.28 -0.84 -5.75
N ILE A 10 7.12 -0.69 -7.06
CA ILE A 10 6.94 -1.79 -8.01
C ILE A 10 8.32 -2.21 -8.53
N GLY A 11 8.88 -3.30 -8.01
CA GLY A 11 10.12 -3.89 -8.50
C GLY A 11 9.90 -4.94 -9.60
N GLY A 12 10.98 -5.51 -10.14
CA GLY A 12 10.90 -6.57 -11.15
C GLY A 12 10.43 -7.92 -10.60
N THR A 13 10.61 -8.18 -9.31
CA THR A 13 10.26 -9.45 -8.66
C THR A 13 9.14 -9.29 -7.65
N ASN A 14 9.16 -8.20 -6.88
CA ASN A 14 8.17 -7.93 -5.84
C ASN A 14 7.80 -6.45 -5.85
N THR A 15 6.55 -6.19 -5.51
CA THR A 15 6.01 -4.88 -5.23
C THR A 15 5.87 -4.73 -3.72
N ALA A 16 6.58 -3.77 -3.14
CA ALA A 16 6.50 -3.43 -1.74
C ALA A 16 5.47 -2.32 -1.52
N MET A 17 4.69 -2.41 -0.46
CA MET A 17 3.72 -1.38 -0.09
C MET A 17 3.85 -1.06 1.40
N GLY A 18 3.66 0.20 1.76
CA GLY A 18 3.72 0.62 3.16
C GLY A 18 2.82 1.80 3.46
N VAL A 19 2.18 1.78 4.62
CA VAL A 19 1.55 2.99 5.19
C VAL A 19 2.62 3.76 5.96
N VAL A 20 2.76 5.04 5.65
CA VAL A 20 3.71 5.94 6.30
C VAL A 20 3.00 7.09 7.00
N ASP A 21 3.54 7.54 8.13
CA ASP A 21 3.09 8.75 8.82
C ASP A 21 3.81 10.01 8.26
N SER A 22 3.43 11.18 8.77
CA SER A 22 4.03 12.45 8.36
C SER A 22 5.52 12.63 8.73
N LEU A 23 6.06 11.76 9.59
CA LEU A 23 7.46 11.74 9.98
C LEU A 23 8.28 10.74 9.13
N GLY A 24 7.62 10.01 8.22
CA GLY A 24 8.24 8.99 7.39
C GLY A 24 8.39 7.63 8.08
N ASN A 25 7.75 7.41 9.24
CA ASN A 25 7.77 6.09 9.87
C ASN A 25 6.82 5.15 9.14
N VAL A 26 7.26 3.91 8.93
CA VAL A 26 6.41 2.86 8.37
C VAL A 26 5.53 2.27 9.47
N VAL A 27 4.23 2.48 9.37
CA VAL A 27 3.21 2.00 10.32
C VAL A 27 2.79 0.57 9.99
N LEU A 28 2.70 0.26 8.70
CA LEU A 28 2.30 -1.06 8.22
C LEU A 28 2.98 -1.33 6.88
N LYS A 29 3.31 -2.60 6.61
CA LYS A 29 3.96 -3.03 5.38
C LYS A 29 3.27 -4.25 4.79
N SER A 30 3.28 -4.35 3.47
CA SER A 30 2.81 -5.48 2.70
C SER A 30 3.72 -5.70 1.49
N THR A 31 3.74 -6.92 0.95
CA THR A 31 4.52 -7.25 -0.25
C THR A 31 3.69 -8.18 -1.12
N LEU A 32 3.77 -8.02 -2.44
CA LEU A 32 3.18 -8.97 -3.39
C LEU A 32 4.17 -9.27 -4.53
N PRO A 33 4.15 -10.46 -5.13
CA PRO A 33 4.95 -10.76 -6.31
C PRO A 33 4.54 -9.88 -7.49
N THR A 34 5.49 -9.27 -8.21
CA THR A 34 5.19 -8.42 -9.38
C THR A 34 4.91 -9.22 -10.65
N PRO A 35 5.69 -10.28 -10.97
CA PRO A 35 5.40 -11.11 -12.13
C PRO A 35 4.17 -11.97 -11.87
N VAL A 36 3.06 -11.62 -12.50
CA VAL A 36 1.89 -12.50 -12.61
C VAL A 36 1.87 -12.95 -14.07
N HIS A 37 2.25 -14.20 -14.33
CA HIS A 37 2.58 -14.80 -15.64
C HIS A 37 1.75 -14.33 -16.86
N GLY A 38 1.98 -13.11 -17.35
CA GLY A 38 1.31 -12.51 -18.50
C GLY A 38 0.00 -11.76 -18.23
N ASP A 39 -0.44 -11.60 -16.97
CA ASP A 39 -1.69 -10.90 -16.64
C ASP A 39 -1.46 -9.68 -15.74
N VAL A 40 -1.33 -8.51 -16.38
CA VAL A 40 -1.19 -7.22 -15.68
C VAL A 40 -2.47 -6.82 -14.94
N HIS A 41 -3.64 -7.27 -15.37
CA HIS A 41 -4.90 -6.92 -14.72
C HIS A 41 -5.03 -7.66 -13.38
N ALA A 42 -4.61 -8.92 -13.34
CA ALA A 42 -4.50 -9.67 -12.08
C ALA A 42 -3.56 -8.98 -11.09
N PHE A 43 -2.36 -8.58 -11.55
CA PHE A 43 -1.41 -7.82 -10.72
C PHE A 43 -2.01 -6.54 -10.13
N VAL A 44 -2.67 -5.72 -10.97
CA VAL A 44 -3.29 -4.47 -10.51
C VAL A 44 -4.45 -4.76 -9.54
N SER A 45 -5.23 -5.82 -9.76
CA SER A 45 -6.30 -6.24 -8.86
C SER A 45 -5.76 -6.64 -7.49
N ASP A 46 -4.72 -7.47 -7.45
CA ASP A 46 -4.09 -7.91 -6.20
C ASP A 46 -3.50 -6.72 -5.43
N MET A 47 -2.88 -5.78 -6.14
CA MET A 47 -2.38 -4.54 -5.55
C MET A 47 -3.50 -3.67 -4.98
N ALA A 48 -4.63 -3.54 -5.69
CA ALA A 48 -5.79 -2.79 -5.19
C ALA A 48 -6.39 -3.42 -3.92
N VAL A 49 -6.50 -4.74 -3.87
CA VAL A 49 -6.94 -5.48 -2.69
C VAL A 49 -6.00 -5.23 -1.51
N ALA A 50 -4.68 -5.39 -1.73
CA ALA A 50 -3.70 -5.16 -0.68
C ALA A 50 -3.75 -3.72 -0.15
N ILE A 51 -3.88 -2.72 -1.02
CA ILE A 51 -4.03 -1.32 -0.61
C ILE A 51 -5.29 -1.12 0.24
N GLN A 52 -6.43 -1.68 -0.17
CA GLN A 52 -7.68 -1.57 0.58
C GLN A 52 -7.57 -2.21 1.98
N ASP A 53 -6.94 -3.39 2.07
CA ASP A 53 -6.68 -4.06 3.34
C ASP A 53 -5.81 -3.20 4.28
N MET A 54 -4.82 -2.50 3.72
CA MET A 54 -3.96 -1.58 4.49
C MET A 54 -4.74 -0.37 5.01
N VAL A 55 -5.63 0.22 4.18
CA VAL A 55 -6.52 1.32 4.59
C VAL A 55 -7.42 0.87 5.72
N ASP A 56 -8.09 -0.28 5.56
CA ASP A 56 -9.01 -0.84 6.56
C ASP A 56 -8.29 -1.12 7.87
N ALA A 57 -7.06 -1.67 7.81
CA ALA A 57 -6.26 -1.97 8.99
C ALA A 57 -5.95 -0.69 9.79
N VAL A 58 -5.51 0.39 9.14
CA VAL A 58 -5.15 1.62 9.86
C VAL A 58 -6.35 2.41 10.37
N THR A 59 -7.48 2.34 9.66
CA THR A 59 -8.75 2.94 10.11
C THR A 59 -9.34 2.19 11.31
N LYS A 60 -9.24 0.85 11.35
CA LYS A 60 -9.66 0.04 12.51
C LYS A 60 -8.78 0.28 13.75
N LEU A 61 -7.48 0.55 13.57
CA LEU A 61 -6.57 0.84 14.68
C LEU A 61 -6.80 2.22 15.28
N ASN A 62 -7.19 3.21 14.46
CA ASN A 62 -7.49 4.56 14.90
C ASN A 62 -8.46 5.22 13.93
N GLU A 63 -9.69 5.47 14.40
CA GLU A 63 -10.77 6.06 13.61
C GLU A 63 -10.46 7.49 13.10
N GLN A 64 -9.47 8.17 13.70
CA GLN A 64 -9.00 9.48 13.23
C GLN A 64 -7.87 9.40 12.19
N SER A 65 -7.43 8.20 11.81
CA SER A 65 -6.46 8.01 10.73
C SER A 65 -7.11 8.28 9.38
N VAL A 66 -6.48 9.14 8.58
CA VAL A 66 -6.93 9.46 7.23
C VAL A 66 -5.75 9.28 6.28
N VAL A 67 -5.90 8.35 5.35
CA VAL A 67 -4.98 8.17 4.22
C VAL A 67 -5.24 9.30 3.22
N GLN A 68 -4.24 10.16 3.02
CA GLN A 68 -4.36 11.37 2.20
C GLN A 68 -4.07 11.11 0.72
N GLY A 69 -3.35 10.04 0.41
CA GLY A 69 -2.96 9.71 -0.95
C GLY A 69 -2.07 8.48 -1.05
N ILE A 70 -1.80 8.10 -2.29
CA ILE A 70 -0.99 6.95 -2.66
C ILE A 70 0.11 7.44 -3.61
N GLY A 71 1.37 7.18 -3.27
CA GLY A 71 2.52 7.42 -4.14
C GLY A 71 2.99 6.10 -4.75
N ILE A 72 3.23 6.09 -6.06
CA ILE A 72 3.69 4.90 -6.80
C ILE A 72 5.06 5.21 -7.41
N GLY A 73 6.05 4.37 -7.10
CA GLY A 73 7.34 4.27 -7.77
C GLY A 73 7.44 2.94 -8.51
N ALA A 74 8.10 2.93 -9.67
CA ALA A 74 8.34 1.76 -10.51
C ALA A 74 9.67 1.91 -11.26
#